data_AF-A0ABD5H383-F1
#
_entry.id   AF-A0ABD5H383-F1
#
_cell.length_a   1.000
_cell.length_b   1.000
_cell.length_c   1.000
_cell.angle_alpha   90.00
_cell.angle_beta   90.00
_cell.angle_gamma   90.00
#
_symmetry.space_group_name_H-M   'P 1'
#
loop_
_entity.id
_entity.type
_entity.pdbx_description
1 polymer ?
#
loop_
_entity_poly.entity_id
_entity_poly.type
_entity_poly.pdbx_seq_one_letter_code
_entity_poly.pdbx_strand_id
1 'polypeptide(L)'
;MIRCVTPAYKDIWNICENSDRSDKAVILIVNSAWAKEVALAQFKEDGYDPKIAKLTSIKEWMTHGGELNPSIMHISRDGITRFDEGRTRAIVADEKGYHDYPIATTYRHAMNLKQHWGSVSRAKKVFDFTECWDHLDNAIILGNP
;
A
#
# COMPACT_ATOMS: atom_id res chain seq x y z
N MET A 1 -7.53 14.78 -6.87
CA MET A 1 -7.25 13.34 -6.98
C MET A 1 -5.81 13.11 -6.52
N ILE A 2 -5.51 12.00 -5.86
CA ILE A 2 -4.16 11.68 -5.38
C ILE A 2 -3.45 10.90 -6.51
N ARG A 3 -2.30 11.38 -7.00
CA ARG A 3 -1.55 10.70 -8.06
C ARG A 3 -0.69 9.60 -7.47
N CYS A 4 -0.97 8.34 -7.77
CA CYS A 4 -0.09 7.23 -7.41
C CYS A 4 1.11 7.21 -8.34
N VAL A 5 2.29 7.43 -7.77
CA VAL A 5 3.56 7.39 -8.49
C VAL A 5 4.27 6.07 -8.23
N THR A 6 5.17 5.70 -9.13
CA THR A 6 6.04 4.53 -8.98
C THR A 6 6.83 4.60 -7.67
N PRO A 7 6.63 3.66 -6.71
CA PRO A 7 7.59 3.48 -5.62
C PRO A 7 8.98 3.23 -6.23
N ALA A 8 10.05 3.68 -5.57
CA ALA A 8 11.40 3.42 -6.04
C ALA A 8 11.59 1.90 -6.26
N TYR A 9 11.64 1.50 -7.53
CA TYR A 9 11.52 0.10 -7.97
C TYR A 9 12.52 -0.84 -7.29
N LYS A 10 13.66 -0.30 -6.82
CA LYS A 10 14.71 -1.04 -6.11
C LYS A 10 14.25 -1.61 -4.78
N ASP A 11 13.30 -0.98 -4.10
CA ASP A 11 12.95 -1.36 -2.73
C ASP A 11 11.99 -2.56 -2.69
N ILE A 12 11.04 -2.67 -3.64
CA ILE A 12 10.08 -3.79 -3.71
C ILE A 12 10.79 -5.15 -3.88
N TRP A 13 11.87 -5.19 -4.67
CA TRP A 13 12.63 -6.42 -4.89
C TRP A 13 13.58 -6.76 -3.74
N ASN A 14 14.08 -5.74 -3.03
CA ASN A 14 14.89 -5.94 -1.82
C ASN A 14 14.06 -6.49 -0.64
N ILE A 15 12.75 -6.19 -0.60
CA ILE A 15 11.79 -6.73 0.37
C ILE A 15 11.58 -8.23 0.21
N CYS A 16 11.90 -8.76 -0.97
CA CYS A 16 11.87 -10.17 -1.24
C CYS A 16 13.24 -10.79 -0.99
N GLU A 17 13.66 -10.92 0.27
CA GLU A 17 14.94 -11.55 0.66
C GLU A 17 15.16 -12.99 0.15
N ASN A 18 14.25 -13.58 -0.64
CA ASN A 18 14.40 -14.88 -1.28
C ASN A 18 13.43 -15.14 -2.47
N SER A 19 12.82 -14.12 -3.09
CA SER A 19 11.90 -14.41 -4.21
C SER A 19 12.66 -14.69 -5.49
N ASP A 20 12.30 -15.79 -6.14
CA ASP A 20 12.52 -16.02 -7.55
C ASP A 20 12.29 -14.72 -8.34
N ARG A 21 13.23 -14.32 -9.19
CA ARG A 21 13.16 -13.09 -9.99
C ARG A 21 11.96 -13.07 -10.95
N SER A 22 11.19 -14.16 -11.00
CA SER A 22 9.96 -14.32 -11.76
C SER A 22 8.70 -13.72 -11.12
N ASP A 23 8.69 -13.41 -9.81
CA ASP A 23 7.51 -12.88 -9.11
C ASP A 23 7.29 -11.39 -9.41
N LYS A 24 6.17 -10.99 -10.02
CA LYS A 24 6.00 -9.61 -10.52
C LYS A 24 5.60 -8.65 -9.41
N ALA A 25 6.12 -7.42 -9.44
CA ALA A 25 5.57 -6.32 -8.63
C ALA A 25 4.14 -5.96 -9.10
N VAL A 26 3.21 -5.77 -8.16
CA VAL A 26 1.80 -5.44 -8.41
C VAL A 26 1.29 -4.36 -7.45
N ILE A 27 0.36 -3.53 -7.91
CA ILE A 27 -0.40 -2.65 -7.03
C ILE A 27 -1.61 -3.45 -6.59
N LEU A 28 -1.68 -3.79 -5.31
CA LEU A 28 -2.86 -4.40 -4.74
C LEU A 28 -3.74 -3.30 -4.12
N ILE A 29 -5.02 -3.29 -4.49
CA ILE A 29 -6.04 -2.51 -3.79
C ILE A 29 -6.55 -3.35 -2.62
N VAL A 30 -6.43 -2.81 -1.41
CA VAL A 30 -6.88 -3.47 -0.18
C VAL A 30 -7.95 -2.64 0.51
N ASN A 31 -8.73 -3.29 1.38
CA ASN A 31 -9.59 -2.59 2.31
C ASN A 31 -8.76 -1.69 3.26
N SER A 32 -9.13 -0.42 3.37
CA SER A 32 -8.40 0.56 4.19
C SER A 32 -8.35 0.22 5.68
N ALA A 33 -9.47 -0.28 6.23
CA ALA A 33 -9.61 -0.59 7.64
C ALA A 33 -8.68 -1.74 8.01
N TRP A 34 -8.63 -2.77 7.16
CA TRP A 34 -7.65 -3.85 7.31
C TRP A 34 -6.21 -3.35 7.23
N ALA A 35 -5.88 -2.49 6.26
CA ALA A 35 -4.54 -1.95 6.13
C ALA A 35 -4.12 -1.12 7.37
N LYS A 36 -5.06 -0.38 7.96
CA LYS A 36 -4.87 0.31 9.24
C LYS A 36 -4.69 -0.66 10.40
N GLU A 37 -5.46 -1.73 10.49
CA GLU A 37 -5.30 -2.76 11.53
C GLU A 37 -3.88 -3.35 11.50
N VAL A 38 -3.38 -3.70 10.31
CA VAL A 38 -2.00 -4.18 10.13
C VAL A 38 -0.99 -3.11 10.59
N ALA A 39 -1.19 -1.85 10.21
CA ALA A 39 -0.30 -0.76 10.60
C ALA A 39 -0.25 -0.56 12.12
N LEU A 40 -1.41 -0.56 12.78
CA LEU A 40 -1.52 -0.38 14.23
C LEU A 40 -0.93 -1.57 15.00
N ALA A 41 -1.17 -2.80 14.52
CA ALA A 41 -0.56 -4.01 15.08
C ALA A 41 0.97 -3.94 15.01
N GLN A 42 1.52 -3.52 13.86
CA GLN A 42 2.97 -3.38 13.68
C GLN A 42 3.56 -2.28 14.56
N PHE A 43 2.87 -1.14 14.75
CA PHE A 43 3.30 -0.09 15.69
C PHE A 43 3.40 -0.62 17.12
N LYS A 44 2.35 -1.32 17.57
CA LYS A 44 2.31 -1.94 18.90
C LYS A 44 3.43 -2.96 19.10
N GLU A 45 3.68 -3.80 18.10
CA GLU A 45 4.75 -4.80 18.12
C GLU A 45 6.13 -4.15 18.20
N ASP A 46 6.36 -3.07 17.45
CA ASP A 46 7.61 -2.32 17.49
C ASP A 46 7.79 -1.52 18.79
N GLY A 47 6.77 -1.46 19.67
CA GLY A 47 6.81 -0.71 20.93
C GLY A 47 6.66 0.81 20.77
N TYR A 48 6.07 1.27 19.67
CA TYR A 48 5.87 2.69 19.38
C TYR A 48 4.42 3.02 19.05
N ASP A 49 3.99 4.23 19.39
CA ASP A 49 2.74 4.79 18.88
C ASP A 49 2.95 5.55 17.56
N PRO A 50 1.91 5.61 16.70
CA PRO A 50 1.90 6.50 15.56
C PRO A 50 2.15 7.96 16.00
N LYS A 51 3.20 8.59 15.48
CA LYS A 51 3.53 9.98 15.82
C LYS A 51 2.45 10.94 15.32
N ILE A 52 1.79 11.66 16.23
CA ILE A 52 0.72 12.63 15.94
C ILE A 52 1.12 13.62 14.85
N ALA A 53 2.31 14.23 14.96
CA ALA A 53 2.79 15.19 13.96
C ALA A 53 2.87 14.59 12.54
N LYS A 54 3.24 13.31 12.42
CA LYS A 54 3.30 12.61 11.14
C LYS A 54 1.90 12.31 10.59
N LEU A 55 0.96 11.92 11.46
CA LEU A 55 -0.44 11.73 11.08
C LEU A 55 -1.04 13.04 10.54
N THR A 56 -0.86 14.15 11.25
CA THR A 56 -1.35 15.47 10.83
C THR A 56 -0.77 15.88 9.47
N SER A 57 0.56 15.78 9.31
CA SER A 57 1.22 16.14 8.06
C SER A 57 0.73 15.29 6.88
N ILE A 58 0.57 13.97 7.05
CA ILE A 58 0.04 13.10 5.98
C ILE A 58 -1.43 13.42 5.69
N LYS A 59 -2.23 13.73 6.71
CA LYS A 59 -3.64 14.10 6.56
C LYS A 59 -3.81 15.39 5.77
N GLU A 60 -3.01 16.41 6.07
CA GLU A 60 -2.96 17.66 5.31
C GLU A 60 -2.56 17.38 3.85
N TRP A 61 -1.48 16.61 3.66
CA TRP A 61 -1.00 16.25 2.33
C TRP A 61 -2.07 15.49 1.50
N MET A 62 -2.72 14.47 2.07
CA MET A 62 -3.83 13.74 1.41
C MET A 62 -5.09 14.60 1.20
N THR A 63 -5.20 15.77 1.82
CA THR A 63 -6.32 16.70 1.61
C THR A 63 -6.11 17.58 0.41
N HIS A 64 -4.90 18.10 0.24
CA HIS A 64 -4.57 19.00 -0.87
C HIS A 64 -4.27 18.24 -2.17
N GLY A 65 -4.10 16.92 -2.11
CA GLY A 65 -3.69 16.11 -3.24
C GLY A 65 -2.17 16.21 -3.45
N GLY A 66 -1.64 15.30 -4.27
CA GLY A 66 -0.21 15.18 -4.50
C GLY A 66 0.17 13.79 -4.98
N GLU A 67 1.48 13.54 -5.00
CA GLU A 67 2.08 12.26 -5.41
C GLU A 67 2.19 11.27 -4.23
N LEU A 68 1.39 10.20 -4.27
CA LEU A 68 1.47 9.09 -3.35
C LEU A 68 2.46 8.07 -3.89
N ASN A 69 3.54 7.82 -3.15
CA ASN A 69 4.22 6.54 -3.23
C ASN A 69 3.35 5.49 -2.51
N PRO A 70 2.81 4.46 -3.20
CA PRO A 70 2.10 3.37 -2.57
C PRO A 70 2.86 2.84 -1.37
N SER A 71 2.15 2.54 -0.28
CA SER A 71 2.77 1.86 0.87
C SER A 71 3.27 0.49 0.42
N ILE A 72 4.43 0.06 0.88
CA ILE A 72 5.00 -1.22 0.49
C ILE A 72 4.71 -2.24 1.59
N MET A 73 4.12 -3.36 1.21
CA MET A 73 3.76 -4.45 2.10
C MET A 73 4.29 -5.79 1.62
N HIS A 74 4.68 -6.63 2.57
CA HIS A 74 5.05 -8.02 2.34
C HIS A 74 4.43 -8.97 3.35
N ILE A 75 4.51 -10.25 3.04
CA ILE A 75 4.23 -11.34 3.97
C ILE A 75 5.57 -11.93 4.39
N SER A 76 5.89 -11.86 5.68
CA SER A 76 7.13 -12.41 6.22
C SER A 76 7.16 -13.94 6.12
N ARG A 77 8.31 -14.55 6.38
CA ARG A 77 8.45 -16.02 6.37
C ARG A 77 7.50 -16.71 7.36
N ASP A 78 7.17 -16.03 8.46
CA ASP A 78 6.25 -16.51 9.49
C ASP A 78 4.77 -16.28 9.12
N GLY A 79 4.49 -15.83 7.89
CA GLY A 79 3.14 -15.56 7.41
C GLY A 79 2.55 -14.24 7.88
N ILE A 80 3.34 -13.40 8.55
CA ILE A 80 2.87 -12.13 9.12
C ILE A 80 2.92 -11.05 8.04
N THR A 81 1.80 -10.38 7.82
CA THR A 81 1.75 -9.24 6.89
C THR A 81 2.31 -7.99 7.57
N ARG A 82 3.25 -7.29 6.92
CA ARG A 82 3.90 -6.09 7.46
C ARG A 82 4.05 -5.01 6.39
N PHE A 83 4.17 -3.77 6.84
CA PHE A 83 4.63 -2.66 6.02
C PHE A 83 6.15 -2.48 6.16
N ASP A 84 6.84 -2.39 5.02
CA ASP A 84 8.21 -1.87 4.97
C ASP A 84 8.20 -0.35 4.92
N GLU A 85 7.21 0.21 4.22
CA GLU A 85 7.04 1.64 4.07
C GLU A 85 5.56 2.05 4.11
N GLY A 86 5.31 3.27 4.60
CA GLY A 86 4.00 3.90 4.43
C GLY A 86 2.89 3.42 5.37
N ARG A 87 3.19 2.67 6.45
CA ARG A 87 2.17 2.27 7.46
C ARG A 87 1.32 3.42 8.01
N THR A 88 1.92 4.59 8.24
CA THR A 88 1.18 5.78 8.72
C THR A 88 0.18 6.29 7.67
N ARG A 89 0.47 6.11 6.37
CA ARG A 89 -0.44 6.51 5.28
C ARG A 89 -1.70 5.65 5.26
N ALA A 90 -1.60 4.35 5.58
CA ALA A 90 -2.75 3.46 5.70
C ALA A 90 -3.71 3.88 6.82
N ILE A 91 -3.17 4.29 7.98
CA ILE A 91 -3.97 4.82 9.09
C ILE A 91 -4.75 6.07 8.64
N VAL A 92 -4.05 7.03 8.03
CA VAL A 92 -4.67 8.28 7.59
C VAL A 92 -5.70 8.04 6.47
N ALA A 93 -5.44 7.11 5.55
CA ALA A 93 -6.40 6.79 4.48
C ALA A 93 -7.74 6.33 5.05
N ASP A 94 -7.74 5.45 6.05
CA ASP A 94 -8.96 5.00 6.73
C ASP A 94 -9.63 6.15 7.52
N GLU A 95 -8.86 6.95 8.25
CA GLU A 95 -9.38 8.12 8.99
C GLU A 95 -10.02 9.18 8.08
N LYS A 96 -9.56 9.27 6.83
CA LYS A 96 -10.16 10.12 5.80
C LYS A 96 -11.40 9.52 5.15
N GLY A 97 -11.78 8.29 5.50
CA GLY A 97 -12.93 7.59 4.96
C GLY A 97 -12.70 7.00 3.57
N TYR A 98 -11.45 6.83 3.14
CA TYR A 98 -11.18 6.07 1.92
C TYR A 98 -11.42 4.60 2.20
N HIS A 99 -12.34 3.94 1.49
CA HIS A 99 -12.65 2.54 1.72
C HIS A 99 -11.60 1.57 1.17
N ASP A 100 -10.88 2.01 0.13
CA ASP A 100 -9.93 1.19 -0.60
C ASP A 100 -8.61 1.94 -0.71
N TYR A 101 -7.51 1.23 -0.51
CA TYR A 101 -6.17 1.82 -0.39
C TYR A 101 -5.16 1.04 -1.24
N PRO A 102 -4.33 1.72 -2.05
CA PRO A 102 -3.33 1.05 -2.86
C PRO A 102 -2.06 0.74 -2.07
N ILE A 103 -1.56 -0.48 -2.22
CA ILE A 103 -0.28 -0.94 -1.69
C ILE A 103 0.56 -1.55 -2.82
N ALA A 104 1.87 -1.37 -2.75
CA ALA A 104 2.82 -2.09 -3.59
C ALA A 104 3.23 -3.40 -2.91
N THR A 105 3.20 -4.50 -3.66
CA THR A 105 3.62 -5.83 -3.19
C THR A 105 4.00 -6.71 -4.39
N THR A 106 4.21 -8.00 -4.19
CA THR A 106 4.39 -8.96 -5.30
C THR A 106 3.09 -9.69 -5.65
N TYR A 107 2.98 -10.22 -6.86
CA TYR A 107 1.81 -10.97 -7.32
C TYR A 107 1.49 -12.13 -6.37
N ARG A 108 2.50 -12.90 -5.97
CA ARG A 108 2.33 -13.99 -5.00
C ARG A 108 1.77 -13.52 -3.67
N HIS A 109 2.31 -12.45 -3.08
CA HIS A 109 1.77 -11.89 -1.83
C HIS A 109 0.34 -11.37 -2.03
N ALA A 110 0.08 -10.69 -3.14
CA ALA A 110 -1.26 -10.18 -3.44
C ALA A 110 -2.30 -11.30 -3.52
N MET A 111 -1.93 -12.45 -4.11
CA MET A 111 -2.81 -13.61 -4.21
C MET A 111 -3.09 -14.28 -2.86
N ASN A 112 -2.16 -14.20 -1.91
CA ASN A 112 -2.37 -14.66 -0.53
C ASN A 112 -3.26 -13.70 0.28
N LEU A 113 -3.49 -12.48 -0.20
CA LEU A 113 -4.30 -11.46 0.47
C LEU A 113 -5.71 -11.30 -0.12
N LYS A 114 -6.19 -12.25 -0.94
CA LYS A 114 -7.48 -12.16 -1.65
C LYS A 114 -8.68 -11.75 -0.78
N GLN A 115 -8.76 -12.26 0.43
CA GLN A 115 -9.83 -11.94 1.38
C GLN A 115 -9.84 -10.47 1.83
N HIS A 116 -8.74 -9.75 1.63
CA HIS A 116 -8.57 -8.34 2.00
C HIS A 116 -8.60 -7.39 0.80
N TRP A 117 -8.88 -7.92 -0.40
CA TRP A 117 -8.94 -7.11 -1.62
C TRP A 117 -10.05 -6.06 -1.50
N GLY A 118 -9.67 -4.82 -1.80
CA GLY A 118 -10.59 -3.69 -1.97
C GLY A 118 -11.10 -3.63 -3.40
N SER A 119 -12.00 -2.69 -3.67
CA SER A 119 -12.56 -2.44 -5.00
C SER A 119 -11.67 -1.51 -5.81
N VAL A 120 -11.24 -1.97 -6.99
CA VAL A 120 -10.45 -1.19 -7.94
C VAL A 120 -11.25 0.03 -8.43
N SER A 121 -12.53 -0.16 -8.75
CA SER A 121 -13.40 0.92 -9.24
C SER A 121 -13.62 2.02 -8.20
N ARG A 122 -13.73 1.68 -6.91
CA ARG A 122 -13.80 2.69 -5.84
C ARG A 122 -12.45 3.37 -5.60
N ALA A 123 -11.34 2.64 -5.61
CA ALA A 123 -10.00 3.21 -5.47
C ALA A 123 -9.70 4.26 -6.56
N LYS A 124 -10.07 3.99 -7.82
CA LYS A 124 -9.91 4.91 -8.96
C LYS A 124 -10.68 6.23 -8.84
N LYS A 125 -11.62 6.36 -7.91
CA LYS A 125 -12.30 7.65 -7.62
C LYS A 125 -11.43 8.59 -6.80
N VAL A 126 -10.46 8.05 -6.06
CA VAL A 126 -9.59 8.79 -5.13
C VAL A 126 -8.17 8.87 -5.67
N PHE A 127 -7.68 7.77 -6.24
CA PHE A 127 -6.32 7.58 -6.68
C PHE A 127 -6.24 7.52 -8.21
N ASP A 128 -5.36 8.33 -8.77
CA ASP A 128 -4.97 8.28 -10.17
C ASP A 128 -3.78 7.34 -10.33
N PHE A 129 -3.93 6.28 -11.12
CA PHE A 129 -2.88 5.28 -11.35
C PHE A 129 -2.18 5.47 -12.69
N THR A 130 -2.47 6.56 -13.42
CA THR A 130 -1.94 6.78 -14.76
C THR A 130 -0.42 6.82 -14.79
N GLU A 131 0.22 7.47 -13.80
CA GLU A 131 1.69 7.60 -13.70
C GLU A 131 2.34 6.48 -12.86
N CYS A 132 1.56 5.46 -12.47
CA CYS A 132 2.06 4.35 -11.69
C CYS A 132 2.71 3.31 -12.61
N TRP A 133 4.04 3.22 -12.55
CA TRP A 133 4.91 2.32 -13.34
C TRP A 133 5.04 2.60 -14.83
N ASP A 134 5.00 3.87 -15.22
CA ASP A 134 5.14 4.38 -16.60
C ASP A 134 6.41 3.97 -17.38
N HIS A 135 7.34 3.20 -16.79
CA HIS A 135 8.58 2.78 -17.45
C HIS A 135 8.82 1.27 -17.52
N LEU A 136 7.93 0.46 -16.95
CA LEU A 136 8.01 -1.01 -16.98
C LEU A 136 6.58 -1.55 -17.04
N ASP A 137 6.17 -2.06 -18.21
CA ASP A 137 4.96 -2.86 -18.44
C ASP A 137 3.79 -2.56 -17.47
N ASN A 138 2.88 -1.64 -17.86
CA ASN A 138 1.59 -1.32 -17.21
C ASN A 138 1.35 -1.95 -15.84
N ALA A 139 1.29 -1.14 -14.77
CA ALA A 139 1.02 -1.66 -13.44
C ALA A 139 -0.16 -2.63 -13.40
N ILE A 140 0.13 -3.87 -13.00
CA ILE A 140 -0.91 -4.86 -12.73
C ILE A 140 -1.59 -4.40 -11.44
N ILE A 141 -2.76 -3.78 -11.59
CA ILE A 141 -3.63 -3.42 -10.48
C ILE A 141 -4.51 -4.63 -10.17
N LEU A 142 -4.36 -5.17 -8.98
CA LEU A 142 -5.16 -6.27 -8.46
C LEU A 142 -6.16 -5.74 -7.42
N GLY A 143 -7.30 -6.40 -7.33
CA GLY A 143 -8.38 -6.06 -6.41
C GLY A 143 -9.70 -6.64 -6.91
N ASN A 144 -10.77 -6.44 -6.14
CA ASN A 144 -12.10 -6.75 -6.59
C ASN A 144 -12.50 -5.78 -7.73
N PRO A 145 -13.10 -6.27 -8.83
CA PRO A 145 -13.50 -5.43 -9.96
C PRO A 145 -14.47 -4.31 -9.55
#